data_AF-B1YD28-F1
#
_entry.id   AF-B1YD28-F1
#
_cell.length_a   1.000
_cell.length_b   1.000
_cell.length_c   1.000
_cell.angle_alpha   90.00
_cell.angle_beta   90.00
_cell.angle_gamma   90.00
#
_symmetry.space_group_name_H-M   'P 1'
#
loop_
_entity.id
_entity.type
_entity.pdbx_description
1 polymer ?
#
loop_
_entity_poly.entity_id
_entity_poly.type
_entity_poly.pdbx_seq_one_letter_code
_entity_poly.pdbx_strand_id
1 'polypeptide(L)'
;MYLVLNWDQLWQDFVTYGLQGVIAVLIVVVAWAVGSLVGSAVNRLIEKTGLERAFDRTDVGKAFRAAGIDLSNLIGMLITAFVVVIGVVIALGYLKIGGEAGALVAQVARYLPRLIGGIILLTAGLILVALLTDYIGRLLVSLFPKQFVEIGEMLRNLLLIGLIALVVSIALDLMLFTGPLVYPLILGTVIIGAGIFIGHTIVRNIVEDHPEFANAAPYAKFLLYLIFLMVGLGAIFANFPATAQVVQNVAWGVAIAVGILLAPVVYMLAKRMAKEVKD
;
A
#
# COMPACT_ATOMS: atom_id res chain seq x y z
N MET A 1 -30.71 -10.26 51.74
CA MET A 1 -30.36 -8.86 51.42
C MET A 1 -31.46 -8.33 50.51
N TYR A 2 -32.45 -7.64 51.07
CA TYR A 2 -33.57 -7.11 50.28
C TYR A 2 -33.07 -5.91 49.48
N LEU A 3 -33.17 -5.98 48.15
CA LEU A 3 -33.03 -4.83 47.26
C LEU A 3 -34.20 -3.88 47.55
N VAL A 4 -34.01 -2.94 48.49
CA VAL A 4 -34.93 -1.83 48.67
C VAL A 4 -34.75 -0.93 47.44
N LEU A 5 -35.72 -1.00 46.53
CA LEU A 5 -35.77 -0.18 45.33
C LEU A 5 -35.93 1.30 45.76
N ASN A 6 -34.88 2.10 45.55
CA ASN A 6 -34.91 3.53 45.84
C ASN A 6 -35.42 4.30 44.62
N TRP A 7 -36.71 4.63 44.61
CA TRP A 7 -37.39 5.32 43.51
C TRP A 7 -36.78 6.69 43.19
N ASP A 8 -36.29 7.42 44.19
CA ASP A 8 -35.67 8.72 43.98
C ASP A 8 -34.32 8.60 43.26
N GLN A 9 -33.56 7.55 43.60
CA GLN A 9 -32.30 7.25 42.93
C GLN A 9 -32.52 6.84 41.47
N LEU A 10 -33.52 5.99 41.19
CA LEU A 10 -33.87 5.61 39.82
C LEU A 10 -34.33 6.81 38.97
N TRP A 11 -35.07 7.75 39.57
CA TRP A 11 -35.48 8.96 38.89
C TRP A 11 -34.29 9.89 38.59
N GLN A 12 -33.39 10.07 39.54
CA GLN A 12 -32.17 10.86 39.34
C GLN A 12 -31.24 10.24 38.29
N ASP A 13 -31.08 8.92 38.29
CA ASP A 13 -30.30 8.20 37.29
C ASP A 13 -30.95 8.36 35.91
N PHE A 14 -32.27 8.21 35.80
CA PHE A 14 -33.00 8.40 34.54
C PHE A 14 -32.81 9.81 33.96
N VAL A 15 -32.96 10.86 34.79
CA VAL A 15 -32.76 12.25 34.35
C VAL A 15 -31.31 12.50 33.94
N THR A 16 -30.34 11.95 34.70
CA THR A 16 -28.91 12.17 34.43
C THR A 16 -28.47 11.47 33.15
N TYR A 17 -28.78 10.19 32.99
CA TYR A 17 -28.43 9.44 31.78
C TYR A 17 -29.22 9.92 30.56
N GLY A 18 -30.48 10.31 30.74
CA GLY A 18 -31.30 10.89 29.68
C GLY A 18 -30.71 12.21 29.16
N LEU A 19 -30.33 13.11 30.06
CA LEU A 19 -29.68 14.37 29.69
C LEU A 19 -28.33 14.14 28.99
N GLN A 20 -27.53 13.19 29.48
CA GLN A 20 -26.25 12.83 28.86
C GLN A 20 -26.43 12.30 27.44
N GLY A 21 -27.46 11.48 27.22
CA GLY A 21 -27.85 10.99 25.90
C GLY A 21 -28.16 12.13 24.92
N VAL A 22 -28.94 13.12 25.35
CA VAL A 22 -29.28 14.29 24.51
C VAL A 22 -28.01 15.07 24.12
N ILE A 23 -27.10 15.31 25.07
CA ILE A 23 -25.85 16.03 24.81
C ILE A 23 -24.96 15.24 23.84
N ALA A 24 -24.85 13.93 24.00
CA ALA A 24 -24.10 13.06 23.10
C ALA A 24 -24.64 13.12 21.65
N VAL A 25 -25.98 13.10 21.50
CA VAL A 25 -26.62 13.26 20.18
C VAL A 25 -26.31 14.65 19.59
N LEU A 26 -26.40 15.72 20.38
CA LEU A 26 -26.05 17.07 19.94
C LEU A 26 -24.60 17.17 19.47
N ILE A 27 -23.65 16.53 20.16
CA ILE A 27 -22.24 16.48 19.76
C ILE A 27 -22.09 15.84 18.37
N VAL A 28 -22.75 14.71 18.13
CA VAL A 28 -22.70 14.03 16.82
C VAL A 28 -23.33 14.88 15.72
N VAL A 29 -24.45 15.55 16.01
CA VAL A 29 -25.10 16.46 15.05
C VAL A 29 -24.18 17.63 14.68
N VAL A 30 -23.53 18.24 15.66
CA VAL A 30 -22.54 19.32 15.41
C VAL A 30 -21.36 18.79 14.62
N ALA A 31 -20.84 17.61 14.96
CA ALA A 31 -19.74 16.99 14.21
C ALA A 31 -20.12 16.69 12.76
N TRP A 32 -21.35 16.27 12.49
CA TRP A 32 -21.86 16.09 11.13
C TRP A 32 -22.00 17.41 10.38
N ALA A 33 -22.50 18.47 11.03
CA ALA A 33 -22.58 19.79 10.44
C ALA A 33 -21.17 20.34 10.09
N VAL A 34 -20.22 20.25 11.03
CA VAL A 34 -18.82 20.65 10.78
C VAL A 34 -18.19 19.77 9.70
N GLY A 35 -18.38 18.46 9.78
CA GLY A 35 -17.82 17.49 8.84
C GLY A 35 -18.29 17.74 7.41
N SER A 36 -19.59 17.98 7.22
CA SER A 36 -20.16 18.27 5.89
C SER A 36 -19.66 19.58 5.32
N LEU A 37 -19.47 20.61 6.16
CA LEU A 37 -18.86 21.88 5.75
C LEU A 37 -17.40 21.68 5.31
N VAL A 38 -16.60 20.98 6.12
CA VAL A 38 -15.18 20.71 5.82
C VAL A 38 -15.04 19.81 4.58
N GLY A 39 -15.84 18.75 4.49
CA GLY A 39 -15.85 17.84 3.35
C GLY A 39 -16.22 18.54 2.05
N SER A 40 -17.24 19.41 2.09
CA SER A 40 -17.62 20.24 0.93
C SER A 40 -16.52 21.24 0.54
N ALA A 41 -15.83 21.82 1.53
CA ALA A 41 -14.71 22.74 1.26
C ALA A 41 -13.54 22.02 0.59
N VAL A 42 -13.19 20.81 1.05
CA VAL A 42 -12.13 20.00 0.44
C VAL A 42 -12.53 19.50 -0.93
N ASN A 43 -13.78 19.08 -1.13
CA ASN A 43 -14.32 18.72 -2.44
C ASN A 43 -14.07 19.84 -3.47
N ARG A 44 -14.50 21.06 -3.14
CA ARG A 44 -14.28 22.25 -3.98
C ARG A 44 -12.80 22.57 -4.21
N LEU A 45 -11.94 22.30 -3.24
CA LEU A 45 -10.50 22.52 -3.38
C LEU A 45 -9.89 21.55 -4.40
N ILE A 46 -10.29 20.28 -4.37
CA ILE A 46 -9.82 19.24 -5.30
C ILE A 46 -10.27 19.55 -6.74
N GLU A 47 -11.54 19.95 -6.90
CA GLU A 47 -12.08 20.39 -8.19
C GLU A 47 -11.31 21.60 -8.75
N LYS A 48 -11.02 22.61 -7.91
CA LYS A 48 -10.33 23.84 -8.32
C LYS A 48 -8.85 23.65 -8.65
N THR A 49 -8.16 22.78 -7.93
CA THR A 49 -6.73 22.51 -8.15
C THR A 49 -6.46 21.69 -9.41
N GLY A 50 -7.50 21.13 -10.03
CA GLY A 50 -7.37 20.26 -11.19
C GLY A 50 -6.83 18.87 -10.84
N LEU A 51 -6.72 18.53 -9.55
CA LEU A 51 -6.32 17.21 -9.05
C LEU A 51 -7.23 16.13 -9.63
N GLU A 52 -8.54 16.39 -9.68
CA GLU A 52 -9.51 15.49 -10.29
C GLU A 52 -9.21 15.21 -11.76
N ARG A 53 -9.00 16.25 -12.57
CA ARG A 53 -8.66 16.11 -14.00
C ARG A 53 -7.33 15.40 -14.21
N ALA A 54 -6.37 15.59 -13.31
CA ALA A 54 -5.08 14.94 -13.37
C ALA A 54 -5.20 13.44 -13.04
N PHE A 55 -5.92 13.10 -11.97
CA PHE A 55 -6.22 11.73 -11.59
C PHE A 55 -7.00 11.00 -12.68
N ASP A 56 -8.01 11.64 -13.23
CA ASP A 56 -8.84 11.14 -14.33
C ASP A 56 -8.04 10.66 -15.54
N ARG A 57 -6.91 11.30 -15.85
CA ARG A 57 -6.05 10.92 -16.98
C ARG A 57 -5.27 9.62 -16.72
N THR A 58 -5.09 9.25 -15.45
CA THR A 58 -4.43 8.00 -15.06
C THR A 58 -5.33 6.80 -15.35
N ASP A 59 -4.74 5.62 -15.52
CA ASP A 59 -5.52 4.40 -15.77
C ASP A 59 -6.40 4.02 -14.56
N VAL A 60 -5.95 4.33 -13.35
CA VAL A 60 -6.74 4.18 -12.11
C VAL A 60 -7.95 5.13 -12.13
N GLY A 61 -7.76 6.40 -12.49
CA GLY A 61 -8.86 7.36 -12.54
C GLY A 61 -9.91 7.05 -13.62
N LYS A 62 -9.49 6.49 -14.76
CA LYS A 62 -10.43 5.97 -15.77
C LYS A 62 -11.32 4.85 -15.22
N ALA A 63 -10.75 3.93 -14.44
CA ALA A 63 -11.50 2.85 -13.82
C ALA A 63 -12.50 3.35 -12.76
N PHE A 64 -12.10 4.33 -11.94
CA PHE A 64 -13.00 4.97 -10.96
C PHE A 64 -14.17 5.68 -11.62
N ARG A 65 -13.91 6.45 -12.69
CA ARG A 65 -14.97 7.10 -13.47
C ARG A 65 -15.90 6.11 -14.16
N ALA A 66 -15.37 4.99 -14.66
CA ALA A 66 -16.20 3.92 -15.21
C ALA A 66 -17.13 3.30 -14.15
N ALA A 67 -16.75 3.34 -12.87
CA ALA A 67 -17.59 2.94 -11.75
C ALA A 67 -18.54 4.05 -11.24
N GLY A 68 -18.55 5.23 -11.88
CA GLY A 68 -19.37 6.37 -11.47
C GLY A 68 -18.91 7.03 -10.17
N ILE A 69 -17.62 6.92 -9.84
CA ILE A 69 -17.04 7.48 -8.61
C ILE A 69 -16.16 8.68 -8.96
N ASP A 70 -16.56 9.87 -8.52
CA ASP A 70 -15.75 11.08 -8.61
C ASP A 70 -14.78 11.17 -7.43
N LEU A 71 -13.55 11.60 -7.72
CA LEU A 71 -12.50 11.65 -6.73
C LEU A 71 -12.81 12.67 -5.62
N SER A 72 -13.18 13.86 -6.05
CA SER A 72 -13.44 15.01 -5.18
C SER A 72 -14.55 14.66 -4.19
N ASN A 73 -15.65 14.08 -4.68
CA ASN A 73 -16.77 13.59 -3.88
C ASN A 73 -16.34 12.48 -2.90
N LEU A 74 -15.56 11.49 -3.35
CA LEU A 74 -15.08 10.41 -2.48
C LEU A 74 -14.25 10.95 -1.31
N ILE A 75 -13.27 11.81 -1.58
CA ILE A 75 -12.44 12.42 -0.53
C ILE A 75 -13.29 13.30 0.40
N GLY A 76 -14.21 14.11 -0.15
CA GLY A 76 -15.11 14.94 0.65
C GLY A 76 -16.00 14.12 1.59
N MET A 77 -16.52 12.99 1.13
CA MET A 77 -17.30 12.05 1.94
C MET A 77 -16.44 11.41 3.04
N LEU A 78 -15.24 10.96 2.71
CA LEU A 78 -14.34 10.35 3.69
C LEU A 78 -13.91 11.35 4.79
N ILE A 79 -13.66 12.60 4.43
CA ILE A 79 -13.35 13.66 5.40
C ILE A 79 -14.56 13.96 6.28
N THR A 80 -15.76 14.02 5.71
CA THR A 80 -17.00 14.16 6.48
C THR A 80 -17.14 13.01 7.48
N ALA A 81 -16.94 11.76 7.03
CA ALA A 81 -16.99 10.57 7.87
C ALA A 81 -15.93 10.61 8.98
N PHE A 82 -14.72 11.08 8.69
CA PHE A 82 -13.64 11.23 9.67
C PHE A 82 -14.03 12.19 10.80
N VAL A 83 -14.56 13.37 10.46
CA VAL A 83 -15.01 14.36 11.45
C VAL A 83 -16.19 13.83 12.27
N VAL A 84 -17.16 13.17 11.62
CA VAL A 84 -18.29 12.53 12.31
C VAL A 84 -17.80 11.49 13.30
N VAL A 85 -16.85 10.64 12.90
CA VAL A 85 -16.26 9.63 13.77
C VAL A 85 -15.58 10.27 14.98
N ILE A 86 -14.83 11.36 14.80
CA ILE A 86 -14.26 12.11 15.94
C ILE A 86 -15.38 12.60 16.87
N GLY A 87 -16.47 13.12 16.30
CA GLY A 87 -17.66 13.51 17.06
C GLY A 87 -18.25 12.36 17.87
N VAL A 88 -18.36 11.18 17.27
CA VAL A 88 -18.80 9.95 17.95
C VAL A 88 -17.85 9.60 19.10
N VAL A 89 -16.53 9.69 18.92
CA VAL A 89 -15.57 9.43 20.02
C VAL A 89 -15.80 10.40 21.18
N ILE A 90 -15.97 11.69 20.90
CA ILE A 90 -16.23 12.72 21.90
C ILE A 90 -17.56 12.46 22.63
N ALA A 91 -18.61 12.15 21.88
CA ALA A 91 -19.93 11.85 22.41
C ALA A 91 -19.92 10.63 23.34
N LEU A 92 -19.24 9.55 22.93
CA LEU A 92 -19.07 8.35 23.75
C LEU A 92 -18.25 8.61 25.02
N GLY A 93 -17.23 9.47 24.94
CA GLY A 93 -16.49 9.93 26.11
C GLY A 93 -17.36 10.71 27.09
N TYR A 94 -18.32 11.50 26.59
CA TYR A 94 -19.27 12.24 27.41
C TYR A 94 -20.27 11.34 28.14
N LEU A 95 -20.72 10.25 27.51
CA LEU A 95 -21.65 9.29 28.09
C LEU A 95 -21.07 8.51 29.29
N LYS A 96 -19.74 8.54 29.50
CA LYS A 96 -19.04 7.92 30.64
C LYS A 96 -19.53 6.50 30.95
N ILE A 97 -19.73 5.69 29.91
CA ILE A 97 -20.18 4.30 30.05
C ILE A 97 -19.15 3.56 30.90
N GLY A 98 -19.56 3.05 32.06
CA GLY A 98 -18.70 2.31 32.99
C GLY A 98 -18.59 0.82 32.63
N GLY A 99 -17.70 0.12 33.34
CA GLY A 99 -17.54 -1.34 33.22
C GLY A 99 -16.90 -1.81 31.91
N GLU A 100 -16.97 -3.11 31.67
CA GLU A 100 -16.37 -3.76 30.49
C GLU A 100 -16.97 -3.26 29.17
N ALA A 101 -18.29 -3.01 29.15
CA ALA A 101 -18.98 -2.44 28.00
C ALA A 101 -18.41 -1.06 27.63
N GLY A 102 -18.16 -0.20 28.61
CA GLY A 102 -17.53 1.09 28.40
C GLY A 102 -16.11 1.00 27.84
N ALA A 103 -15.33 0.04 28.34
CA ALA A 103 -13.98 -0.21 27.85
C ALA A 103 -13.97 -0.65 26.38
N LEU A 104 -14.89 -1.55 25.98
CA LEU A 104 -15.04 -1.99 24.59
C LEU A 104 -15.47 -0.83 23.68
N VAL A 105 -16.48 -0.06 24.08
CA VAL A 105 -16.95 1.10 23.33
C VAL A 105 -15.82 2.12 23.15
N ALA A 106 -15.04 2.39 24.19
CA ALA A 106 -13.88 3.29 24.11
C ALA A 106 -12.76 2.75 23.21
N GLN A 107 -12.59 1.44 23.10
CA GLN A 107 -11.62 0.83 22.17
C GLN A 107 -12.08 0.99 20.72
N VAL A 108 -13.34 0.65 20.42
CA VAL A 108 -13.94 0.84 19.08
C VAL A 108 -13.88 2.30 18.66
N ALA A 109 -14.27 3.21 19.56
CA ALA A 109 -14.22 4.64 19.31
C ALA A 109 -12.81 5.11 18.95
N ARG A 110 -11.77 4.68 19.67
CA ARG A 110 -10.38 5.04 19.37
C ARG A 110 -9.85 4.41 18.07
N TYR A 111 -10.41 3.29 17.64
CA TYR A 111 -10.03 2.61 16.40
C TYR A 111 -10.60 3.30 15.16
N LEU A 112 -11.84 3.79 15.21
CA LEU A 112 -12.52 4.35 14.02
C LEU A 112 -11.75 5.50 13.33
N PRO A 113 -11.18 6.50 14.03
CA PRO A 113 -10.40 7.55 13.37
C PRO A 113 -9.19 7.00 12.62
N ARG A 114 -8.52 5.98 13.18
CA ARG A 114 -7.37 5.32 12.57
C ARG A 114 -7.77 4.58 11.30
N LEU A 115 -8.88 3.83 11.35
CA LEU A 115 -9.42 3.13 10.19
C LEU A 115 -9.76 4.10 9.05
N ILE A 116 -10.54 5.15 9.32
CA ILE A 116 -10.92 6.13 8.30
C ILE A 116 -9.68 6.89 7.79
N GLY A 117 -8.76 7.26 8.68
CA GLY A 117 -7.50 7.89 8.30
C GLY A 117 -6.68 7.03 7.34
N GLY A 118 -6.62 5.72 7.59
CA GLY A 118 -6.00 4.76 6.67
C GLY A 118 -6.72 4.69 5.32
N ILE A 119 -8.06 4.70 5.30
CA ILE A 119 -8.85 4.65 4.05
C ILE A 119 -8.62 5.92 3.22
N ILE A 120 -8.59 7.08 3.89
CA ILE A 120 -8.23 8.36 3.27
C ILE A 120 -6.80 8.27 2.72
N LEU A 121 -5.85 7.73 3.48
CA LEU A 121 -4.47 7.59 3.04
C LEU A 121 -4.33 6.65 1.84
N LEU A 122 -5.07 5.54 1.78
CA LEU A 122 -5.11 4.70 0.58
C LEU A 122 -5.67 5.46 -0.61
N THR A 123 -6.81 6.14 -0.42
CA THR A 123 -7.49 6.85 -1.51
C THR A 123 -6.63 8.00 -2.02
N ALA A 124 -6.32 8.97 -1.16
CA ALA A 124 -5.53 10.15 -1.48
C ALA A 124 -4.07 9.81 -1.80
N GLY A 125 -3.46 8.88 -1.06
CA GLY A 125 -2.06 8.50 -1.23
C GLY A 125 -1.80 7.81 -2.57
N LEU A 126 -2.66 6.89 -3.02
CA LEU A 126 -2.48 6.24 -4.33
C LEU A 126 -2.58 7.24 -5.49
N ILE A 127 -3.40 8.28 -5.34
CA ILE A 127 -3.50 9.37 -6.32
C ILE A 127 -2.21 10.18 -6.33
N LEU A 128 -1.71 10.56 -5.15
CA LEU A 128 -0.44 11.25 -5.02
C LEU A 128 0.70 10.42 -5.62
N VAL A 129 0.70 9.10 -5.43
CA VAL A 129 1.67 8.22 -6.07
C VAL A 129 1.57 8.31 -7.59
N ALA A 130 0.39 8.15 -8.16
CA ALA A 130 0.21 8.20 -9.61
C ALA A 130 0.71 9.54 -10.21
N LEU A 131 0.36 10.66 -9.57
CA LEU A 131 0.80 11.99 -9.99
C LEU A 131 2.31 12.18 -9.85
N LEU A 132 2.88 11.76 -8.72
CA LEU A 132 4.31 11.88 -8.43
C LEU A 132 5.12 11.01 -9.39
N THR A 133 4.68 9.78 -9.66
CA THR A 133 5.34 8.88 -10.60
C THR A 133 5.28 9.41 -12.03
N ASP A 134 4.16 9.96 -12.48
CA ASP A 134 4.08 10.56 -13.80
C ASP A 134 4.98 11.80 -13.93
N TYR A 135 5.02 12.64 -12.90
CA TYR A 135 5.91 13.80 -12.86
C TYR A 135 7.39 13.40 -12.90
N ILE A 136 7.81 12.54 -11.96
CA ILE A 136 9.19 12.06 -11.89
C ILE A 136 9.55 11.27 -13.16
N GLY A 137 8.64 10.45 -13.67
CA GLY A 137 8.85 9.67 -14.89
C GLY A 137 9.16 10.53 -16.11
N ARG A 138 8.45 11.66 -16.28
CA ARG A 138 8.75 12.62 -17.36
C ARG A 138 10.14 13.25 -17.21
N LEU A 139 10.51 13.61 -15.98
CA LEU A 139 11.84 14.14 -15.70
C LEU A 139 12.91 13.08 -16.00
N LEU A 140 12.75 11.86 -15.48
CA LEU A 140 13.67 10.75 -15.70
C LEU A 140 13.85 10.46 -17.19
N VAL A 141 12.76 10.27 -17.94
CA VAL A 141 12.83 9.99 -19.38
C VAL A 141 13.52 11.13 -20.14
N SER A 142 13.33 12.40 -19.73
CA SER A 142 14.00 13.54 -20.36
C SER A 142 15.51 13.58 -20.14
N LEU A 143 16.02 12.91 -19.09
CA LEU A 143 17.46 12.81 -18.80
C LEU A 143 18.14 11.71 -19.61
N PHE A 144 17.39 10.72 -20.09
CA PHE A 144 17.93 9.63 -20.89
C PHE A 144 17.99 9.99 -22.38
N PRO A 145 19.11 9.71 -23.08
CA PRO A 145 19.18 9.75 -24.53
C PRO A 145 18.07 8.89 -25.16
N LYS A 146 17.66 9.20 -26.40
CA LYS A 146 16.56 8.49 -27.10
C LYS A 146 16.72 6.96 -27.16
N GLN A 147 17.97 6.46 -27.13
CA GLN A 147 18.27 5.03 -27.12
C GLN A 147 18.06 4.35 -25.76
N PHE A 148 17.86 5.11 -24.68
CA PHE A 148 17.70 4.62 -23.30
C PHE A 148 16.36 5.04 -22.68
N VAL A 149 15.38 5.42 -23.51
CA VAL A 149 14.03 5.80 -23.05
C VAL A 149 13.39 4.69 -22.21
N GLU A 150 13.62 3.44 -22.59
CA GLU A 150 13.14 2.27 -21.87
C GLU A 150 13.69 2.15 -20.45
N ILE A 151 14.93 2.62 -20.19
CA ILE A 151 15.49 2.68 -18.83
C ILE A 151 14.71 3.70 -18.01
N GLY A 152 14.39 4.87 -18.59
CA GLY A 152 13.56 5.88 -17.94
C GLY A 152 12.16 5.36 -17.61
N GLU A 153 11.54 4.62 -18.53
CA GLU A 153 10.25 3.96 -18.32
C GLU A 153 10.31 2.88 -17.24
N MET A 154 11.38 2.08 -17.25
CA MET A 154 11.61 1.05 -16.23
C MET A 154 11.72 1.67 -14.84
N LEU A 155 12.54 2.73 -14.69
CA LEU A 155 12.68 3.46 -13.43
C LEU A 155 11.38 4.10 -12.97
N ARG A 156 10.58 4.67 -13.89
CA ARG A 156 9.24 5.17 -13.59
C ARG A 156 8.36 4.07 -13.01
N ASN A 157 8.31 2.89 -13.64
CA ASN A 157 7.49 1.78 -13.17
C ASN A 157 7.97 1.22 -11.82
N LEU A 158 9.28 1.16 -11.58
CA LEU A 158 9.83 0.76 -10.29
C LEU A 158 9.48 1.74 -9.17
N LEU A 159 9.56 3.04 -9.46
CA LEU A 159 9.14 4.08 -8.54
C LEU A 159 7.64 3.98 -8.23
N LEU A 160 6.80 3.69 -9.24
CA LEU A 160 5.37 3.46 -9.06
C LEU A 160 5.11 2.31 -8.08
N ILE A 161 5.70 1.14 -8.35
CA ILE A 161 5.52 -0.07 -7.52
C ILE A 161 6.00 0.21 -6.09
N GLY A 162 7.18 0.82 -5.93
CA GLY A 162 7.74 1.12 -4.61
C GLY A 162 6.92 2.14 -3.81
N LEU A 163 6.42 3.20 -4.45
CA LEU A 163 5.57 4.19 -3.80
C LEU A 163 4.19 3.64 -3.44
N ILE A 164 3.58 2.81 -4.30
CA ILE A 164 2.33 2.12 -3.97
C ILE A 164 2.56 1.25 -2.73
N ALA A 165 3.63 0.45 -2.72
CA ALA A 165 3.97 -0.40 -1.59
C ALA A 165 4.15 0.39 -0.30
N LEU A 166 4.82 1.53 -0.36
CA LEU A 166 5.01 2.43 0.76
C LEU A 166 3.67 2.97 1.29
N VAL A 167 2.85 3.54 0.42
CA VAL A 167 1.55 4.11 0.81
C VAL A 167 0.63 3.04 1.38
N VAL A 168 0.55 1.87 0.74
CA VAL A 168 -0.24 0.74 1.25
C VAL A 168 0.29 0.32 2.62
N SER A 169 1.60 0.19 2.80
CA SER A 169 2.18 -0.21 4.09
C SER A 169 1.84 0.78 5.22
N ILE A 170 1.99 2.09 4.97
CA ILE A 170 1.68 3.13 5.96
C ILE A 170 0.17 3.13 6.26
N ALA A 171 -0.67 2.97 5.24
CA ALA A 171 -2.12 2.95 5.45
C ALA A 171 -2.58 1.74 6.25
N LEU A 172 -2.04 0.56 5.98
CA LEU A 172 -2.35 -0.64 6.75
C LEU A 172 -1.83 -0.53 8.20
N ASP A 173 -0.64 0.02 8.40
CA ASP A 173 -0.12 0.31 9.75
C ASP A 173 -1.02 1.28 10.51
N LEU A 174 -1.47 2.36 9.85
CA LEU A 174 -2.41 3.30 10.42
C LEU A 174 -3.74 2.62 10.79
N MET A 175 -4.24 1.71 9.97
CA MET A 175 -5.44 0.90 10.26
C MET A 175 -5.21 -0.20 11.32
N LEU A 176 -4.00 -0.31 11.89
CA LEU A 176 -3.59 -1.39 12.79
C LEU A 176 -3.70 -2.79 12.16
N PHE A 177 -3.61 -2.87 10.84
CA PHE A 177 -3.44 -4.13 10.12
C PHE A 177 -1.96 -4.50 10.11
N THR A 178 -1.41 -4.78 11.31
CA THR A 178 0.02 -4.98 11.57
C THR A 178 0.38 -6.44 11.82
N GLY A 179 -0.39 -7.38 11.24
CA GLY A 179 -0.09 -8.80 11.33
C GLY A 179 1.32 -9.13 10.83
N PRO A 180 1.95 -10.20 11.34
CA PRO A 180 3.34 -10.55 11.00
C PRO A 180 3.57 -10.81 9.52
N LEU A 181 2.50 -11.00 8.73
CA LEU A 181 2.54 -11.20 7.29
C LEU A 181 2.32 -9.92 6.48
N VAL A 182 1.76 -8.85 7.02
CA VAL A 182 1.28 -7.72 6.20
C VAL A 182 2.42 -7.01 5.48
N TYR A 183 3.41 -6.52 6.22
CA TYR A 183 4.58 -5.87 5.64
C TYR A 183 5.44 -6.83 4.80
N PRO A 184 5.79 -8.04 5.29
CA PRO A 184 6.50 -9.04 4.50
C PRO A 184 5.82 -9.41 3.18
N LEU A 185 4.49 -9.53 3.17
CA LEU A 185 3.73 -9.86 1.98
C LEU A 185 3.84 -8.74 0.94
N ILE A 186 3.64 -7.49 1.34
CA ILE A 186 3.80 -6.34 0.44
C ILE A 186 5.22 -6.28 -0.12
N LEU A 187 6.23 -6.35 0.76
CA LEU A 187 7.63 -6.28 0.37
C LEU A 187 8.00 -7.42 -0.59
N GLY A 188 7.61 -8.64 -0.26
CA GLY A 188 7.88 -9.81 -1.09
C GLY A 188 7.17 -9.75 -2.43
N THR A 189 5.90 -9.37 -2.49
CA THR A 189 5.17 -9.17 -3.76
C THR A 189 5.83 -8.09 -4.61
N VAL A 190 6.32 -7.01 -4.01
CA VAL A 190 7.03 -5.94 -4.70
C VAL A 190 8.37 -6.43 -5.26
N ILE A 191 9.15 -7.16 -4.47
CA ILE A 191 10.41 -7.76 -4.93
C ILE A 191 10.18 -8.68 -6.14
N ILE A 192 9.14 -9.52 -6.09
CA ILE A 192 8.80 -10.44 -7.17
C ILE A 192 8.36 -9.64 -8.40
N GLY A 193 7.39 -8.73 -8.25
CA GLY A 193 6.83 -7.97 -9.35
C GLY A 193 7.86 -7.07 -10.03
N ALA A 194 8.60 -6.28 -9.25
CA ALA A 194 9.68 -5.43 -9.73
C ALA A 194 10.80 -6.25 -10.36
N GLY A 195 11.19 -7.35 -9.72
CA GLY A 195 12.24 -8.24 -10.21
C GLY A 195 11.90 -8.91 -11.55
N ILE A 196 10.68 -9.44 -11.68
CA ILE A 196 10.19 -10.01 -12.93
C ILE A 196 10.13 -8.94 -14.03
N PHE A 197 9.64 -7.75 -13.71
CA PHE A 197 9.59 -6.64 -14.65
C PHE A 197 10.98 -6.24 -15.14
N ILE A 198 11.94 -6.01 -14.23
CA ILE A 198 13.33 -5.69 -14.56
C ILE A 198 13.94 -6.83 -15.40
N GLY A 199 13.82 -8.07 -14.95
CA GLY A 199 14.40 -9.21 -15.64
C GLY A 199 13.81 -9.41 -17.04
N HIS A 200 12.51 -9.16 -17.21
CA HIS A 200 11.87 -9.20 -18.52
C HIS A 200 12.45 -8.16 -19.47
N THR A 201 12.52 -6.90 -19.02
CA THR A 201 13.05 -5.77 -19.80
C THR A 201 14.50 -6.00 -20.17
N ILE A 202 15.36 -6.36 -19.21
CA ILE A 202 16.79 -6.61 -19.48
C ILE A 202 16.97 -7.69 -20.55
N VAL A 203 16.29 -8.83 -20.43
CA VAL A 203 16.45 -9.91 -21.40
C VAL A 203 15.89 -9.53 -22.76
N ARG A 204 14.77 -8.79 -22.81
CA ARG A 204 14.22 -8.28 -24.08
C ARG A 204 15.26 -7.42 -24.79
N ASN A 205 15.83 -6.44 -24.09
CA ASN A 205 16.76 -5.47 -24.68
C ASN A 205 18.03 -6.16 -25.20
N ILE A 206 18.56 -7.12 -24.45
CA ILE A 206 19.72 -7.90 -24.90
C ILE A 206 19.42 -8.64 -26.20
N VAL A 207 18.23 -9.24 -26.36
CA VAL A 207 17.86 -9.97 -27.58
C VAL A 207 17.63 -9.02 -28.75
N GLU A 208 17.10 -7.84 -28.50
CA GLU A 208 16.89 -6.81 -29.52
C GLU A 208 18.23 -6.25 -30.03
N ASP A 209 19.18 -5.99 -29.13
CA ASP A 209 20.53 -5.52 -29.48
C ASP A 209 21.41 -6.63 -30.06
N HIS A 210 21.20 -7.87 -29.60
CA HIS A 210 22.00 -9.06 -29.95
C HIS A 210 21.10 -10.27 -30.25
N PRO A 211 20.58 -10.38 -31.49
CA PRO A 211 19.66 -11.44 -31.91
C PRO A 211 20.19 -12.86 -31.69
N GLU A 212 21.51 -13.04 -31.66
CA GLU A 212 22.18 -14.31 -31.35
C GLU A 212 21.79 -14.91 -29.99
N PHE A 213 21.35 -14.09 -29.03
CA PHE A 213 20.91 -14.55 -27.71
C PHE A 213 19.43 -14.94 -27.66
N ALA A 214 18.68 -14.84 -28.75
CA ALA A 214 17.25 -15.17 -28.78
C ALA A 214 16.96 -16.59 -28.25
N ASN A 215 17.81 -17.57 -28.58
CA ASN A 215 17.67 -18.95 -28.11
C ASN A 215 17.96 -19.11 -26.61
N ALA A 216 18.79 -18.24 -26.04
CA ALA A 216 19.13 -18.25 -24.61
C ALA A 216 18.12 -17.48 -23.76
N ALA A 217 17.33 -16.59 -24.38
CA ALA A 217 16.41 -15.68 -23.69
C ALA A 217 15.37 -16.38 -22.79
N PRO A 218 14.71 -17.49 -23.18
CA PRO A 218 13.78 -18.19 -22.31
C PRO A 218 14.45 -18.70 -21.02
N TYR A 219 15.68 -19.21 -21.13
CA TYR A 219 16.44 -19.71 -19.99
C TYR A 219 16.88 -18.58 -19.06
N ALA A 220 17.34 -17.45 -19.62
CA ALA A 220 17.70 -16.27 -18.84
C ALA A 220 16.48 -15.71 -18.08
N LYS A 221 15.32 -15.60 -18.75
CA LYS A 221 14.06 -15.18 -18.10
C LYS A 221 13.66 -16.13 -16.98
N PHE A 222 13.70 -17.45 -17.23
CA PHE A 222 13.38 -18.44 -16.21
C PHE A 222 14.27 -18.30 -14.98
N LEU A 223 15.59 -18.19 -15.16
CA LEU A 223 16.54 -18.04 -14.05
C LEU A 223 16.30 -16.74 -13.26
N LEU A 224 16.12 -15.62 -13.95
CA LEU A 224 15.84 -14.34 -13.29
C LEU A 224 14.52 -14.38 -12.51
N TYR A 225 13.46 -14.92 -13.11
CA TYR A 225 12.17 -15.04 -12.44
C TYR A 225 12.25 -15.96 -11.23
N LEU A 226 12.99 -17.06 -11.33
CA LEU A 226 13.22 -17.97 -10.21
C LEU A 226 14.00 -17.29 -9.09
N ILE A 227 15.05 -16.51 -9.39
CA ILE A 227 15.80 -15.75 -8.38
C ILE A 227 14.88 -14.77 -7.65
N PHE A 228 14.16 -13.92 -8.39
CA PHE A 228 13.28 -12.93 -7.76
C PHE A 228 12.10 -13.57 -7.02
N LEU A 229 11.59 -14.70 -7.50
CA LEU A 229 10.60 -15.50 -6.79
C LEU A 229 11.16 -16.00 -5.46
N MET A 230 12.37 -16.55 -5.43
CA MET A 230 12.99 -17.06 -4.21
C MET A 230 13.32 -15.95 -3.21
N VAL A 231 13.87 -14.82 -3.67
CA VAL A 231 14.14 -13.65 -2.81
C VAL A 231 12.83 -13.09 -2.26
N GLY A 232 11.80 -12.99 -3.10
CA GLY A 232 10.47 -12.55 -2.72
C GLY A 232 9.82 -13.45 -1.68
N LEU A 233 9.78 -14.76 -1.92
CA LEU A 233 9.28 -15.75 -0.95
C LEU A 233 10.06 -15.67 0.37
N GLY A 234 11.38 -15.48 0.31
CA GLY A 234 12.21 -15.27 1.49
C GLY A 234 11.80 -14.04 2.29
N ALA A 235 11.46 -12.94 1.61
CA ALA A 235 10.92 -11.74 2.24
C ALA A 235 9.53 -11.96 2.84
N ILE A 236 8.60 -12.62 2.12
CA ILE A 236 7.23 -12.92 2.61
C ILE A 236 7.27 -13.71 3.92
N PHE A 237 8.14 -14.71 4.00
CA PHE A 237 8.24 -15.60 5.14
C PHE A 237 9.32 -15.20 6.16
N ALA A 238 9.89 -14.00 6.06
CA ALA A 238 10.99 -13.55 6.92
C ALA A 238 10.67 -13.64 8.43
N ASN A 239 9.40 -13.45 8.80
CA ASN A 239 8.92 -13.54 10.18
C ASN A 239 8.56 -14.98 10.63
N PHE A 240 8.78 -15.99 9.79
CA PHE A 240 8.47 -17.40 10.04
C PHE A 240 9.75 -18.24 9.92
N PRO A 241 10.57 -18.35 10.99
CA PRO A 241 11.92 -18.92 10.89
C PRO A 241 11.98 -20.30 10.24
N ALA A 242 11.03 -21.19 10.56
CA ALA A 242 10.97 -22.52 9.97
C ALA A 242 10.68 -22.46 8.45
N THR A 243 9.73 -21.64 8.02
CA THR A 243 9.40 -21.47 6.60
C THR A 243 10.51 -20.74 5.86
N ALA A 244 11.07 -19.68 6.44
CA ALA A 244 12.22 -18.96 5.89
C ALA A 244 13.41 -19.91 5.68
N GLN A 245 13.69 -20.81 6.62
CA GLN A 245 14.75 -21.79 6.48
C GLN A 245 14.49 -22.75 5.32
N VAL A 246 13.25 -23.22 5.14
CA VAL A 246 12.89 -24.08 3.99
C VAL A 246 13.10 -23.32 2.68
N VAL A 247 12.63 -22.08 2.59
CA VAL A 247 12.82 -21.24 1.39
C VAL A 247 14.32 -21.02 1.11
N GLN A 248 15.12 -20.75 2.14
CA GLN A 248 16.58 -20.61 1.99
C GLN A 248 17.23 -21.90 1.51
N ASN A 249 16.88 -23.06 2.08
CA ASN A 249 17.42 -24.35 1.67
C ASN A 249 17.11 -24.64 0.19
N VAL A 250 15.88 -24.36 -0.24
CA VAL A 250 15.49 -24.46 -1.65
C VAL A 250 16.29 -23.47 -2.51
N ALA A 251 16.49 -22.23 -2.04
CA ALA A 251 17.26 -21.21 -2.76
C ALA A 251 18.73 -21.64 -2.95
N TRP A 252 19.35 -22.22 -1.93
CA TRP A 252 20.69 -22.80 -2.03
C TRP A 252 20.74 -23.96 -3.02
N GLY A 253 19.77 -24.87 -2.99
CA GLY A 253 19.67 -25.97 -3.95
C GLY A 253 19.57 -25.47 -5.39
N VAL A 254 18.73 -24.47 -5.64
CA VAL A 254 18.62 -23.79 -6.94
C VAL A 254 19.94 -23.13 -7.33
N ALA A 255 20.56 -22.36 -6.43
CA ALA A 255 21.82 -21.66 -6.71
C ALA A 255 22.95 -22.64 -7.08
N ILE A 256 23.04 -23.77 -6.38
CA ILE A 256 24.00 -24.84 -6.68
C ILE A 256 23.71 -25.46 -8.06
N ALA A 257 22.44 -25.80 -8.34
CA ALA A 257 22.05 -26.36 -9.63
C ALA A 257 22.40 -25.42 -10.80
N VAL A 258 22.12 -24.12 -10.65
CA VAL A 258 22.49 -23.10 -11.63
C VAL A 258 24.00 -22.97 -11.76
N GLY A 259 24.74 -22.98 -10.65
CA GLY A 259 26.20 -22.96 -10.65
C GLY A 259 26.81 -24.13 -11.43
N ILE A 260 26.27 -25.34 -11.25
CA ILE A 260 26.68 -26.54 -12.02
C ILE A 260 26.37 -26.37 -13.50
N LEU A 261 25.18 -25.85 -13.83
CA LEU A 261 24.72 -25.64 -15.21
C LEU A 261 25.62 -24.62 -15.95
N LEU A 262 26.08 -23.59 -15.24
CA LEU A 262 26.96 -22.55 -15.80
C LEU A 262 28.45 -22.92 -15.81
N ALA A 263 28.87 -23.93 -15.06
CA ALA A 263 30.29 -24.30 -14.94
C ALA A 263 31.01 -24.52 -16.29
N PRO A 264 30.43 -25.21 -17.30
CA PRO A 264 31.08 -25.37 -18.61
C PRO A 264 31.26 -24.03 -19.35
N VAL A 265 30.27 -23.13 -19.24
CA VAL A 265 30.30 -21.80 -19.87
C VAL A 265 31.40 -20.95 -19.26
N VAL A 266 31.46 -20.91 -17.93
CA VAL A 266 32.50 -20.18 -17.18
C VAL A 266 33.89 -20.74 -17.52
N TYR A 267 34.05 -22.06 -17.58
CA TYR A 267 35.32 -22.69 -17.99
C TYR A 267 35.75 -22.29 -19.41
N MET A 268 34.84 -22.30 -20.37
CA MET A 268 35.14 -21.88 -21.75
C MET A 268 35.56 -20.42 -21.84
N LEU A 269 34.85 -19.53 -21.13
CA LEU A 269 35.19 -18.10 -21.08
C LEU A 269 36.55 -17.87 -20.42
N ALA A 270 36.80 -18.51 -19.26
CA ALA A 270 38.08 -18.44 -18.57
C ALA A 270 39.23 -18.92 -19.45
N LYS A 271 39.03 -20.00 -20.21
CA LYS A 271 40.03 -20.53 -21.14
C LYS A 271 40.31 -19.59 -22.31
N ARG A 272 39.32 -18.86 -22.83
CA ARG A 272 39.50 -17.85 -23.89
C ARG A 272 40.29 -16.64 -23.37
N MET A 273 39.87 -16.08 -22.24
CA MET A 273 40.58 -14.95 -21.61
C MET A 273 42.04 -15.28 -21.30
N ALA A 274 42.32 -16.49 -20.80
CA ALA A 274 43.69 -16.94 -20.51
C ALA A 274 44.58 -17.11 -21.76
N LYS A 275 43.98 -17.26 -22.96
CA LYS A 275 44.72 -17.26 -24.23
C LYS A 275 45.01 -15.84 -24.71
N GLU A 276 44.03 -14.95 -24.66
CA GLU A 276 44.18 -13.55 -25.09
C GLU A 276 45.18 -12.75 -24.23
N VAL A 277 45.41 -13.15 -22.98
CA VAL A 277 46.43 -12.53 -22.10
C VAL A 277 47.85 -13.05 -22.41
N LYS A 278 47.98 -14.14 -23.16
CA LYS A 278 49.28 -14.72 -23.55
C LYS A 278 49.80 -14.23 -24.91
N ASP A 279 48.97 -13.54 -25.67
CA ASP A 279 49.31 -12.87 -26.94
C ASP A 279 49.47 -11.36 -26.71
#